data_AF-A0A2N1TTX2-F1
#
_entry.id   AF-A0A2N1TTX2-F1
#
_cell.length_a   1.000
_cell.length_b   1.000
_cell.length_c   1.000
_cell.angle_alpha   90.00
_cell.angle_beta   90.00
_cell.angle_gamma   90.00
#
_symmetry.space_group_name_H-M   'P 1'
#
loop_
_entity.id
_entity.type
_entity.pdbx_description
1 polymer ?
#
loop_
_entity_poly.entity_id
_entity_poly.type
_entity_poly.pdbx_seq_one_letter_code
_entity_poly.pdbx_strand_id
1 'polypeptide(L)'
;MFSLAISIYAAEIDWNKLQDKAKEYTDKNSSGQGGKSVNLSLPSQPTGRNIDNSDQGVSESDQRYISVHMKLANRHFSRKNYARAVEEVELVFERQPDHGGGRFMRAVIAARLKEHDNAWHNISIARDKDPENPKIKSFIEKLKTVAPEPEKTLGVAGIFRPLPVSASEKACDVIEKLLKDASSYNIISIEIDEYSTEGNSVWVKMQITCSSIVQKANIAAVLEKAAGGRVEILSGPPPQGEEKLLSIKFEISGMPVENKQVKPVSDLREFVKMIAEETDVAISDTEERDAENKILDTTYEIAVRDFKSLNDFLRKMSPYAHKFRVISLKLAYITGSQTVIWRSKVQMFYQMS
;
A
#
# COMPACT_ATOMS: atom_id res chain seq x y z
N MET A 1 -40.97 -13.64 -2.92
CA MET A 1 -40.89 -15.11 -3.06
C MET A 1 -40.34 -15.41 -4.43
N PHE A 2 -39.35 -16.32 -4.52
CA PHE A 2 -38.39 -16.60 -5.62
C PHE A 2 -37.10 -15.75 -5.59
N SER A 3 -36.13 -16.26 -4.82
CA SER A 3 -34.70 -15.98 -4.99
C SER A 3 -34.11 -17.08 -5.88
N LEU A 4 -33.45 -16.70 -6.98
CA LEU A 4 -32.77 -17.61 -7.89
C LEU A 4 -31.28 -17.64 -7.49
N ALA A 5 -30.90 -18.58 -6.63
CA ALA A 5 -29.50 -18.86 -6.35
C ALA A 5 -28.91 -19.63 -7.54
N ILE A 6 -28.03 -19.00 -8.31
CA ILE A 6 -27.25 -19.67 -9.36
C ILE A 6 -25.92 -20.11 -8.73
N SER A 7 -25.90 -21.34 -8.24
CA SER A 7 -24.67 -22.03 -7.83
C SER A 7 -23.96 -22.53 -9.09
N ILE A 8 -22.79 -21.97 -9.40
CA ILE A 8 -21.91 -22.51 -10.45
C ILE A 8 -21.09 -23.64 -9.80
N TYR A 9 -21.44 -24.89 -10.11
CA TYR A 9 -20.66 -26.07 -9.73
C TYR A 9 -19.33 -26.08 -10.50
N ALA A 10 -18.24 -25.63 -9.87
CA ALA A 10 -16.94 -26.19 -10.17
C ALA A 10 -17.00 -27.68 -9.81
N ALA A 11 -16.48 -28.56 -10.68
CA ALA A 11 -16.48 -30.01 -10.46
C ALA A 11 -16.16 -30.31 -8.99
N GLU A 12 -17.10 -30.92 -8.27
CA GLU A 12 -16.93 -31.24 -6.84
C GLU A 12 -15.67 -32.08 -6.69
N ILE A 13 -14.60 -31.41 -6.28
CA ILE A 13 -13.41 -32.08 -5.80
C ILE A 13 -13.83 -32.72 -4.49
N ASP A 14 -13.96 -34.05 -4.50
CA ASP A 14 -14.21 -34.83 -3.30
C ASP A 14 -12.95 -34.78 -2.41
N TRP A 15 -12.92 -33.75 -1.57
CA TRP A 15 -11.80 -33.41 -0.69
C TRP A 15 -11.47 -34.53 0.30
N ASN A 16 -12.47 -35.33 0.68
CA ASN A 16 -12.28 -36.50 1.53
C ASN A 16 -11.52 -37.60 0.80
N LYS A 17 -11.84 -37.84 -0.49
CA LYS A 17 -11.10 -38.80 -1.34
C LYS A 17 -9.64 -38.42 -1.58
N LEU A 18 -9.33 -37.12 -1.66
CA LEU A 18 -7.95 -36.64 -1.79
C LEU A 18 -7.17 -36.77 -0.47
N GLN A 19 -7.83 -36.53 0.67
CA GLN A 19 -7.24 -36.72 1.99
C GLN A 19 -6.99 -38.21 2.29
N ASP A 20 -7.91 -39.09 1.90
CA ASP A 20 -7.75 -40.54 2.06
C ASP A 20 -6.69 -41.10 1.12
N LYS A 21 -6.60 -40.61 -0.13
CA LYS A 21 -5.48 -40.95 -1.02
C LYS A 21 -4.13 -40.47 -0.48
N ALA A 22 -4.07 -39.27 0.09
CA ALA A 22 -2.85 -38.77 0.71
C ALA A 22 -2.42 -39.63 1.91
N LYS A 23 -3.38 -40.10 2.72
CA LYS A 23 -3.13 -41.07 3.81
C LYS A 23 -2.65 -42.43 3.27
N GLU A 24 -3.28 -42.96 2.23
CA GLU A 24 -2.88 -44.20 1.57
C GLU A 24 -1.44 -44.15 1.00
N TYR A 25 -1.01 -42.98 0.51
CA TYR A 25 0.37 -42.77 0.04
C TYR A 25 1.38 -42.74 1.20
N THR A 26 1.02 -42.18 2.36
CA THR A 26 1.84 -42.27 3.58
C THR A 26 1.90 -43.67 4.16
N ASP A 27 0.80 -44.43 4.09
CA ASP A 27 0.73 -45.79 4.65
C ASP A 27 1.38 -46.83 3.72
N LYS A 28 1.41 -46.60 2.39
CA LYS A 28 2.15 -47.47 1.46
C LYS A 28 3.67 -47.27 1.52
N ASN A 29 4.14 -46.08 1.93
CA ASN A 29 5.57 -45.80 2.09
C ASN A 29 6.14 -46.12 3.48
N SER A 30 5.33 -46.62 4.42
CA SER A 30 5.78 -47.03 5.75
C SER A 30 6.15 -48.52 5.86
N SER A 31 6.24 -49.24 4.74
CA SER A 31 6.72 -50.64 4.67
C SER A 31 7.96 -50.79 3.78
N GLY A 32 9.05 -50.11 4.14
CA GLY A 32 10.33 -50.28 3.46
C GLY A 32 11.46 -49.58 4.21
N GLN A 33 12.34 -50.36 4.82
CA GLN A 33 13.46 -49.95 5.67
C GLN A 33 14.39 -48.91 5.01
N GLY A 34 14.83 -47.92 5.81
CA GLY A 34 15.97 -47.05 5.50
C GLY A 34 15.70 -45.54 5.66
N GLY A 35 15.01 -45.12 6.73
CA GLY A 35 14.55 -43.75 6.90
C GLY A 35 15.66 -42.73 7.19
N LYS A 36 16.09 -41.98 6.16
CA LYS A 36 16.35 -40.55 6.36
C LYS A 36 14.99 -39.88 6.43
N SER A 37 14.59 -39.45 7.63
CA SER A 37 13.40 -38.62 7.81
C SER A 37 13.58 -37.34 6.98
N VAL A 38 12.98 -37.31 5.79
CA VAL A 38 12.71 -36.04 5.12
C VAL A 38 11.68 -35.35 6.00
N ASN A 39 12.18 -34.46 6.85
CA ASN A 39 11.38 -33.67 7.74
C ASN A 39 10.61 -32.65 6.87
N LEU A 40 9.51 -33.10 6.26
CA LEU A 40 8.59 -32.25 5.54
C LEU A 40 7.75 -31.49 6.59
N SER A 41 8.39 -30.55 7.28
CA SER A 41 7.65 -29.56 8.05
C SER A 41 6.86 -28.72 7.07
N LEU A 42 5.55 -28.91 7.01
CA LEU A 42 4.65 -27.87 6.49
C LEU A 42 5.02 -26.57 7.21
N PRO A 43 5.35 -25.48 6.49
CA PRO A 43 5.69 -24.24 7.15
C PRO A 43 4.53 -23.83 8.07
N SER A 44 4.79 -23.75 9.38
CA SER A 44 3.96 -22.94 10.30
C SER A 44 3.89 -21.50 9.76
N GLN A 45 2.86 -20.73 10.12
CA GLN A 45 2.65 -19.36 9.60
C GLN A 45 3.95 -18.53 9.50
N PRO A 46 4.09 -17.65 8.48
CA PRO A 46 5.30 -16.84 8.31
C PRO A 46 5.62 -16.07 9.58
N THR A 47 6.87 -16.13 10.03
CA THR A 47 7.35 -15.46 11.25
C THR A 47 7.88 -14.05 10.96
N GLY A 48 7.56 -13.48 9.80
CA GLY A 48 8.00 -12.15 9.38
C GLY A 48 8.41 -12.12 7.92
N ARG A 49 8.89 -10.96 7.48
CA ARG A 49 9.42 -10.74 6.13
C ARG A 49 10.93 -10.53 6.24
N ASN A 50 11.69 -11.29 5.45
CA ASN A 50 13.07 -10.93 5.14
C ASN A 50 13.02 -9.98 3.95
N ILE A 51 13.21 -8.70 4.20
CA ILE A 51 13.52 -7.72 3.15
C ILE A 51 15.03 -7.52 3.23
N ASP A 52 15.73 -7.79 2.12
CA ASP A 52 17.12 -7.37 2.00
C ASP A 52 17.13 -5.85 2.05
N ASN A 53 17.58 -5.36 3.20
CA ASN A 53 17.60 -3.95 3.57
C ASN A 53 19.03 -3.42 3.55
N SER A 54 19.95 -4.15 2.91
CA SER A 54 21.16 -3.50 2.44
C SER A 54 20.70 -2.26 1.68
N ASP A 55 21.27 -1.11 2.00
CA ASP A 55 21.19 0.05 1.12
C ASP A 55 21.72 -0.47 -0.22
N GLN A 56 20.83 -0.98 -1.08
CA GLN A 56 21.13 -1.22 -2.47
C GLN A 56 21.26 0.18 -3.02
N GLY A 57 22.44 0.77 -2.78
CA GLY A 57 22.84 2.01 -3.37
C GLY A 57 22.54 1.89 -4.84
N VAL A 58 21.93 2.94 -5.39
CA VAL A 58 21.53 3.01 -6.79
C VAL A 58 22.68 2.47 -7.64
N SER A 59 22.46 1.33 -8.32
CA SER A 59 23.51 0.64 -9.05
C SER A 59 24.08 1.55 -10.14
N GLU A 60 25.29 1.29 -10.65
CA GLU A 60 25.82 2.09 -11.77
C GLU A 60 24.88 2.09 -12.98
N SER A 61 24.19 0.97 -13.22
CA SER A 61 23.16 0.86 -14.25
C SER A 61 21.98 1.79 -13.97
N ASP A 62 21.46 1.80 -12.73
CA ASP A 62 20.36 2.66 -12.33
C ASP A 62 20.75 4.14 -12.35
N GLN A 63 22.00 4.47 -11.98
CA GLN A 63 22.52 5.82 -12.07
C GLN A 63 22.56 6.31 -13.53
N ARG A 64 22.98 5.44 -14.46
CA ARG A 64 22.93 5.75 -15.90
C ARG A 64 21.49 5.95 -16.37
N TYR A 65 20.58 5.06 -15.98
CA TYR A 65 19.16 5.14 -16.30
C TYR A 65 18.56 6.48 -15.81
N ILE A 66 18.75 6.80 -14.54
CA ILE A 66 18.33 8.08 -13.93
C ILE A 66 18.92 9.26 -14.69
N SER A 67 20.22 9.24 -15.02
CA SER A 67 20.86 10.32 -15.77
C SER A 67 20.23 10.55 -17.15
N VAL A 68 19.92 9.47 -17.89
CA VAL A 68 19.27 9.55 -19.20
C VAL A 68 17.88 10.16 -19.08
N HIS A 69 17.05 9.63 -18.19
CA HIS A 69 15.68 10.11 -18.01
C HIS A 69 15.63 11.54 -17.47
N MET A 70 16.55 11.93 -16.58
CA MET A 70 16.68 13.33 -16.16
C MET A 70 17.06 14.26 -17.32
N LYS A 71 17.92 13.83 -18.26
CA LYS A 71 18.26 14.64 -19.46
C LYS A 71 17.05 14.77 -20.39
N LEU A 72 16.29 13.71 -20.60
CA LEU A 72 15.07 13.73 -21.40
C LEU A 72 14.00 14.62 -20.76
N ALA A 73 13.78 14.49 -19.46
CA ALA A 73 12.87 15.34 -18.70
C ALA A 73 13.22 16.82 -18.84
N ASN A 74 14.50 17.18 -18.68
CA ASN A 74 14.98 18.55 -18.88
C ASN A 74 14.69 19.07 -20.31
N ARG A 75 14.90 18.23 -21.33
CA ARG A 75 14.63 18.58 -22.74
C ARG A 75 13.13 18.79 -23.00
N HIS A 76 12.27 17.93 -22.45
CA HIS A 76 10.82 18.10 -22.56
C HIS A 76 10.34 19.34 -21.81
N PHE A 77 10.88 19.58 -20.61
CA PHE A 77 10.60 20.75 -19.79
C PHE A 77 10.99 22.06 -20.49
N SER A 78 12.17 22.13 -21.12
CA SER A 78 12.61 23.32 -21.85
C SER A 78 11.73 23.63 -23.07
N ARG A 79 11.10 22.60 -23.65
CA ARG A 79 10.10 22.71 -24.72
C ARG A 79 8.67 22.96 -24.21
N LYS A 80 8.49 23.18 -22.90
CA LYS A 80 7.18 23.31 -22.22
C LYS A 80 6.26 22.10 -22.40
N ASN A 81 6.80 20.94 -22.77
CA ASN A 81 6.05 19.69 -22.82
C ASN A 81 6.06 19.06 -21.43
N TYR A 82 5.21 19.56 -20.54
CA TYR A 82 5.19 19.16 -19.14
C TYR A 82 4.72 17.72 -18.94
N ALA A 83 3.77 17.23 -19.74
CA ALA A 83 3.29 15.85 -19.66
C ALA A 83 4.44 14.86 -19.88
N ARG A 84 5.19 15.01 -20.98
CA ARG A 84 6.36 14.16 -21.24
C ARG A 84 7.47 14.36 -20.20
N ALA A 85 7.70 15.58 -19.74
CA ALA A 85 8.71 15.80 -18.70
C ALA A 85 8.35 15.09 -17.39
N VAL A 86 7.05 15.00 -17.07
CA VAL A 86 6.55 14.23 -15.93
C VAL A 86 6.78 12.74 -16.14
N GLU A 87 6.35 12.17 -17.27
CA GLU A 87 6.58 10.74 -17.59
C GLU A 87 8.06 10.35 -17.39
N GLU A 88 8.99 11.16 -17.90
CA GLU A 88 10.42 10.91 -17.75
C GLU A 88 10.90 11.01 -16.29
N VAL A 89 10.35 11.93 -15.50
CA VAL A 89 10.65 12.05 -14.05
C VAL A 89 10.06 10.87 -13.26
N GLU A 90 8.92 10.33 -13.69
CA GLU A 90 8.30 9.16 -13.06
C GLU A 90 9.18 7.92 -13.22
N LEU A 91 9.80 7.74 -14.39
CA LEU A 91 10.80 6.68 -14.62
C LEU A 91 12.02 6.84 -13.69
N VAL A 92 12.44 8.06 -13.37
CA VAL A 92 13.50 8.30 -12.38
C VAL A 92 13.09 7.80 -10.99
N PHE A 93 11.83 8.04 -10.60
CA PHE A 93 11.32 7.64 -9.30
C PHE A 93 11.12 6.13 -9.14
N GLU A 94 10.97 5.37 -10.23
CA GLU A 94 10.96 3.92 -10.16
C GLU A 94 12.28 3.33 -9.63
N ARG A 95 13.41 4.02 -9.87
CA ARG A 95 14.74 3.59 -9.39
C ARG A 95 15.14 4.29 -8.11
N GLN A 96 14.85 5.58 -8.00
CA GLN A 96 15.15 6.37 -6.82
C GLN A 96 13.99 7.30 -6.47
N PRO A 97 13.02 6.83 -5.65
CA PRO A 97 11.81 7.59 -5.30
C PRO A 97 12.07 8.96 -4.65
N ASP A 98 13.23 9.15 -4.04
CA ASP A 98 13.63 10.38 -3.34
C ASP A 98 14.71 11.19 -4.08
N HIS A 99 14.91 10.93 -5.38
CA HIS A 99 15.91 11.63 -6.19
C HIS A 99 15.66 13.14 -6.20
N GLY A 100 16.57 13.90 -5.57
CA GLY A 100 16.40 15.33 -5.30
C GLY A 100 16.16 16.17 -6.56
N GLY A 101 16.91 15.91 -7.65
CA GLY A 101 16.74 16.64 -8.92
C GLY A 101 15.39 16.35 -9.59
N GLY A 102 14.90 15.12 -9.50
CA GLY A 102 13.60 14.70 -10.06
C GLY A 102 12.45 15.33 -9.26
N ARG A 103 12.54 15.29 -7.93
CA ARG A 103 11.59 15.94 -7.02
C ARG A 103 11.55 17.46 -7.24
N PHE A 104 12.70 18.12 -7.36
CA PHE A 104 12.75 19.55 -7.71
C PHE A 104 12.06 19.85 -9.04
N MET A 105 12.34 19.06 -10.10
CA MET A 105 11.70 19.24 -11.40
C MET A 105 10.17 19.04 -11.34
N ARG A 106 9.70 17.99 -10.65
CA ARG A 106 8.27 17.73 -10.46
C ARG A 106 7.59 18.88 -9.74
N ALA A 107 8.25 19.44 -8.71
CA ALA A 107 7.74 20.61 -7.99
C ALA A 107 7.59 21.84 -8.89
N VAL A 108 8.60 22.13 -9.71
CA VAL A 108 8.57 23.25 -10.66
C VAL A 108 7.47 23.06 -11.71
N ILE A 109 7.32 21.85 -12.26
CA ILE A 109 6.24 21.54 -13.21
C ILE A 109 4.88 21.73 -12.55
N ALA A 110 4.67 21.15 -11.37
CA ALA A 110 3.42 21.26 -10.62
C ALA A 110 3.05 22.73 -10.34
N ALA A 111 4.00 23.56 -9.89
CA ALA A 111 3.76 24.98 -9.68
C ALA A 111 3.35 25.73 -10.96
N ARG A 112 3.92 25.37 -12.12
CA ARG A 112 3.53 25.94 -13.43
C ARG A 112 2.14 25.52 -13.86
N LEU A 113 1.72 24.31 -13.46
CA LEU A 113 0.37 23.79 -13.67
C LEU A 113 -0.63 24.26 -12.59
N LYS A 114 -0.19 25.10 -11.64
CA LYS A 114 -0.96 25.59 -10.48
C LYS A 114 -1.40 24.47 -9.52
N GLU A 115 -0.72 23.33 -9.55
CA GLU A 115 -0.89 22.22 -8.62
C GLU A 115 -0.04 22.48 -7.36
N HIS A 116 -0.42 23.45 -6.55
CA HIS A 116 0.41 23.95 -5.45
C HIS A 116 0.70 22.89 -4.37
N ASP A 117 -0.26 22.03 -4.03
CA ASP A 117 -0.05 20.93 -3.07
C ASP A 117 1.00 19.92 -3.56
N ASN A 118 0.95 19.60 -4.85
CA ASN A 118 1.90 18.71 -5.50
C ASN A 118 3.29 19.35 -5.60
N ALA A 119 3.34 20.67 -5.81
CA ALA A 119 4.58 21.43 -5.76
C ALA A 119 5.21 21.38 -4.36
N TRP A 120 4.43 21.64 -3.32
CA TRP A 120 4.89 21.62 -1.93
C TRP A 120 5.35 20.24 -1.48
N HIS A 121 4.62 19.19 -1.85
CA HIS A 121 5.02 17.82 -1.54
C HIS A 121 6.38 17.44 -2.16
N ASN A 122 6.62 17.81 -3.42
CA ASN A 122 7.87 17.43 -4.07
C ASN A 122 9.05 18.33 -3.65
N ILE A 123 8.82 19.62 -3.42
CA ILE A 123 9.90 20.52 -3.00
C ILE A 123 10.36 20.23 -1.57
N SER A 124 9.48 19.78 -0.68
CA SER A 124 9.88 19.39 0.68
C SER A 124 10.85 18.21 0.65
N ILE A 125 10.58 17.18 -0.14
CA ILE A 125 11.47 16.03 -0.31
C ILE A 125 12.80 16.46 -0.94
N ALA A 126 12.78 17.34 -1.94
CA ALA A 126 14.00 17.86 -2.56
C ALA A 126 14.84 18.68 -1.55
N ARG A 127 14.19 19.51 -0.73
CA ARG A 127 14.82 20.31 0.33
C ARG A 127 15.47 19.43 1.38
N ASP A 128 14.81 18.36 1.83
CA ASP A 128 15.34 17.47 2.85
C ASP A 128 16.63 16.76 2.40
N LYS A 129 16.79 16.57 1.08
CA LYS A 129 18.00 15.97 0.47
C LYS A 129 19.15 16.96 0.28
N ASP A 130 18.85 18.19 -0.08
CA ASP A 130 19.86 19.23 -0.31
C ASP A 130 19.35 20.59 0.23
N PRO A 131 19.40 20.79 1.56
CA PRO A 131 18.83 21.97 2.21
C PRO A 131 19.50 23.28 1.79
N GLU A 132 20.77 23.23 1.39
CA GLU A 132 21.59 24.38 1.04
C GLU A 132 21.54 24.75 -0.44
N ASN A 133 20.76 24.02 -1.25
CA ASN A 133 20.64 24.29 -2.66
C ASN A 133 20.02 25.67 -2.95
N PRO A 134 20.74 26.62 -3.58
CA PRO A 134 20.24 27.97 -3.81
C PRO A 134 19.03 28.00 -4.76
N LYS A 135 18.91 27.03 -5.68
CA LYS A 135 17.76 26.94 -6.59
C LYS A 135 16.50 26.50 -5.85
N ILE A 136 16.62 25.56 -4.91
CA ILE A 136 15.51 25.11 -4.05
C ILE A 136 15.06 26.27 -3.17
N LYS A 137 15.98 26.94 -2.46
CA LYS A 137 15.67 28.11 -1.62
C LYS A 137 14.95 29.21 -2.42
N SER A 138 15.50 29.60 -3.58
CA SER A 138 14.88 30.61 -4.44
C SER A 138 13.49 30.21 -4.95
N PHE A 139 13.29 28.92 -5.28
CA PHE A 139 12.00 28.42 -5.72
C PHE A 139 10.96 28.41 -4.58
N ILE A 140 11.35 27.99 -3.38
CA ILE A 140 10.48 28.01 -2.19
C ILE A 140 10.00 29.44 -1.91
N GLU A 141 10.89 30.43 -1.92
CA GLU A 141 10.51 31.82 -1.69
C GLU A 141 9.51 32.33 -2.73
N LYS A 142 9.66 31.93 -4.00
CA LYS A 142 8.68 32.25 -5.05
C LYS A 142 7.37 31.49 -4.89
N LEU A 143 7.41 30.24 -4.44
CA LEU A 143 6.20 29.44 -4.25
C LEU A 143 5.36 30.03 -3.12
N LYS A 144 5.99 30.46 -2.01
CA LYS A 144 5.33 31.14 -0.88
C LYS A 144 4.52 32.37 -1.29
N THR A 145 4.93 33.10 -2.34
CA THR A 145 4.18 34.30 -2.79
C THR A 145 2.86 33.96 -3.48
N VAL A 146 2.68 32.73 -3.97
CA VAL A 146 1.47 32.29 -4.68
C VAL A 146 0.68 31.24 -3.91
N ALA A 147 1.33 30.47 -3.04
CA ALA A 147 0.70 29.50 -2.16
C ALA A 147 1.53 29.38 -0.87
N PRO A 148 0.94 29.61 0.32
CA PRO A 148 1.67 29.49 1.58
C PRO A 148 2.22 28.08 1.76
N GLU A 149 3.34 27.95 2.47
CA GLU A 149 3.91 26.65 2.82
C GLU A 149 2.95 25.91 3.76
N PRO A 150 2.50 24.70 3.40
CA PRO A 150 1.62 23.94 4.26
C PRO A 150 2.42 23.42 5.46
N GLU A 151 1.80 23.39 6.63
CA GLU A 151 2.40 22.76 7.82
C GLU A 151 2.75 21.29 7.56
N LYS A 152 1.91 20.61 6.76
CA LYS A 152 2.01 19.18 6.44
C LYS A 152 1.65 18.95 4.98
N THR A 153 2.47 18.16 4.29
CA THR A 153 2.18 17.81 2.89
C THR A 153 1.21 16.64 2.78
N LEU A 154 0.33 16.66 1.78
CA LEU A 154 -0.64 15.59 1.55
C LEU A 154 0.02 14.23 1.24
N GLY A 155 1.11 14.21 0.48
CA GLY A 155 1.80 12.97 0.11
C GLY A 155 2.64 12.38 1.26
N VAL A 156 3.01 11.10 1.14
CA VAL A 156 3.93 10.42 2.07
C VAL A 156 5.31 10.34 1.43
N ALA A 157 6.35 10.83 2.11
CA ALA A 157 7.71 10.78 1.58
C ALA A 157 8.18 9.33 1.36
N GLY A 158 8.76 9.05 0.18
CA GLY A 158 9.19 7.71 -0.23
C GLY A 158 8.06 6.84 -0.81
N ILE A 159 6.85 7.36 -0.91
CA ILE A 159 5.76 6.77 -1.69
C ILE A 159 5.66 7.52 -3.02
N PHE A 160 5.65 6.76 -4.12
CA PHE A 160 5.64 7.31 -5.46
C PHE A 160 4.30 6.98 -6.14
N ARG A 161 3.32 7.86 -5.95
CA ARG A 161 1.96 7.82 -6.51
C ARG A 161 1.40 9.25 -6.63
N PRO A 162 0.30 9.46 -7.37
CA PRO A 162 -0.46 10.70 -7.27
C PRO A 162 -0.79 11.04 -5.81
N LEU A 163 -0.93 12.34 -5.50
CA LEU A 163 -1.31 12.76 -4.15
C LEU A 163 -2.64 12.13 -3.74
N PRO A 164 -2.77 11.67 -2.48
CA PRO A 164 -4.01 11.10 -1.99
C PRO A 164 -5.12 12.14 -2.00
N VAL A 165 -6.32 11.74 -2.44
CA VAL A 165 -7.51 12.61 -2.46
C VAL A 165 -8.51 12.29 -1.33
N SER A 166 -8.31 11.19 -0.62
CA SER A 166 -9.10 10.77 0.54
C SER A 166 -8.21 10.25 1.67
N ALA A 167 -8.76 10.22 2.89
CA ALA A 167 -8.09 9.61 4.03
C ALA A 167 -7.82 8.11 3.80
N SER A 168 -8.68 7.42 3.03
CA SER A 168 -8.50 6.03 2.64
C SER A 168 -7.20 5.79 1.86
N GLU A 169 -6.92 6.65 0.87
CA GLU A 169 -5.68 6.61 0.09
C GLU A 169 -4.46 6.95 0.94
N LYS A 170 -4.57 8.01 1.75
CA LYS A 170 -3.47 8.43 2.63
C LYS A 170 -3.15 7.35 3.67
N ALA A 171 -4.15 6.67 4.23
CA ALA A 171 -3.95 5.57 5.17
C ALA A 171 -3.12 4.44 4.54
N CYS A 172 -3.40 4.08 3.28
CA CYS A 172 -2.62 3.06 2.58
C CYS A 172 -1.18 3.52 2.30
N ASP A 173 -0.96 4.78 1.92
CA ASP A 173 0.40 5.31 1.76
C ASP A 173 1.20 5.27 3.09
N VAL A 174 0.54 5.55 4.22
CA VAL A 174 1.14 5.45 5.56
C VAL A 174 1.47 4.01 5.92
N ILE A 175 0.56 3.07 5.68
CA ILE A 175 0.77 1.63 5.93
C ILE A 175 1.90 1.10 5.03
N GLU A 176 1.94 1.47 3.75
CA GLU A 176 3.05 1.09 2.87
C GLU A 176 4.38 1.62 3.38
N LYS A 177 4.40 2.87 3.86
CA LYS A 177 5.62 3.46 4.43
C LYS A 177 6.06 2.70 5.69
N LEU A 178 5.12 2.30 6.55
CA LEU A 178 5.41 1.42 7.69
C LEU A 178 5.99 0.09 7.20
N LEU A 179 5.35 -0.57 6.24
CA LEU A 179 5.73 -1.90 5.77
C LEU A 179 7.06 -1.92 5.00
N LYS A 180 7.56 -0.76 4.56
CA LYS A 180 8.91 -0.56 4.00
C LYS A 180 9.98 -0.32 5.08
N ASP A 181 9.59 0.02 6.31
CA ASP A 181 10.52 0.28 7.40
C ASP A 181 10.96 -1.01 8.10
N ALA A 182 12.22 -1.04 8.58
CA ALA A 182 12.78 -2.18 9.29
C ALA A 182 12.00 -2.54 10.57
N SER A 183 11.35 -1.56 11.21
CA SER A 183 10.52 -1.78 12.40
C SER A 183 9.30 -2.68 12.13
N SER A 184 8.95 -2.92 10.85
CA SER A 184 7.77 -3.68 10.44
C SER A 184 8.05 -5.14 10.08
N TYR A 185 9.30 -5.61 10.19
CA TYR A 185 9.72 -6.90 9.61
C TYR A 185 9.13 -8.10 10.32
N ASN A 186 8.91 -7.99 11.62
CA ASN A 186 8.26 -9.01 12.40
C ASN A 186 6.73 -8.94 12.34
N ILE A 187 6.12 -7.96 11.65
CA ILE A 187 4.67 -7.88 11.51
C ILE A 187 4.18 -9.05 10.65
N ILE A 188 3.26 -9.83 11.22
CA ILE A 188 2.63 -10.98 10.56
C ILE A 188 1.16 -10.72 10.22
N SER A 189 0.51 -9.80 10.94
CA SER A 189 -0.83 -9.34 10.57
C SER A 189 -1.09 -7.90 11.02
N ILE A 190 -1.97 -7.24 10.28
CA ILE A 190 -2.55 -5.94 10.63
C ILE A 190 -4.06 -6.07 10.43
N GLU A 191 -4.84 -5.78 11.46
CA GLU A 191 -6.29 -5.63 11.38
C GLU A 191 -6.64 -4.16 11.57
N ILE A 192 -7.57 -3.64 10.77
CA ILE A 192 -7.89 -2.21 10.74
C ILE A 192 -9.39 -2.03 11.00
N ASP A 193 -9.70 -1.26 12.03
CA ASP A 193 -11.07 -0.95 12.43
C ASP A 193 -11.72 0.04 11.46
N GLU A 194 -12.99 0.36 11.67
CA GLU A 194 -13.64 1.42 10.88
C GLU A 194 -12.99 2.77 11.16
N TYR A 195 -12.89 3.61 10.14
CA TYR A 195 -12.37 4.95 10.30
C TYR A 195 -13.34 5.78 11.14
N SER A 196 -12.85 6.37 12.22
CA SER A 196 -13.62 7.32 13.02
C SER A 196 -13.26 8.74 12.63
N THR A 197 -14.27 9.62 12.58
CA THR A 197 -14.08 11.04 12.27
C THR A 197 -14.29 11.87 13.53
N GLU A 198 -13.31 12.68 13.88
CA GLU A 198 -13.36 13.63 14.99
C GLU A 198 -13.02 15.04 14.45
N GLY A 199 -14.03 15.88 14.28
CA GLY A 199 -13.85 17.20 13.67
C GLY A 199 -13.34 17.09 12.22
N ASN A 200 -12.15 17.63 11.96
CA ASN A 200 -11.50 17.59 10.64
C ASN A 200 -10.42 16.50 10.54
N SER A 201 -10.41 15.56 11.48
CA SER A 201 -9.43 14.49 11.58
C SER A 201 -10.09 13.13 11.43
N VAL A 202 -9.44 12.27 10.66
CA VAL A 202 -9.82 10.87 10.50
C VAL A 202 -8.82 10.03 11.28
N TRP A 203 -9.31 9.17 12.16
CA TRP A 203 -8.49 8.24 12.92
C TRP A 203 -8.54 6.85 12.32
N VAL A 204 -7.36 6.28 12.09
CA VAL A 204 -7.17 4.91 11.63
C VAL A 204 -6.67 4.09 12.80
N LYS A 205 -7.51 3.21 13.33
CA LYS A 205 -7.16 2.31 14.43
C LYS A 205 -6.77 0.93 13.88
N MET A 206 -5.66 0.40 14.38
CA MET A 206 -5.07 -0.85 13.93
C MET A 206 -4.70 -1.74 15.11
N GLN A 207 -4.82 -3.05 14.89
CA GLN A 207 -4.19 -4.08 15.71
C GLN A 207 -3.10 -4.76 14.89
N ILE A 208 -1.86 -4.64 15.35
CA ILE A 208 -0.68 -5.20 14.70
C ILE A 208 -0.22 -6.41 15.50
N THR A 209 -0.13 -7.56 14.84
CA THR A 209 0.46 -8.77 15.43
C THR A 209 1.84 -8.98 14.85
N CYS A 210 2.81 -9.24 15.72
CA CYS A 210 4.20 -9.52 15.38
C CYS A 210 4.57 -10.96 15.76
N SER A 211 5.56 -11.54 15.09
CA SER A 211 6.13 -12.84 15.44
C SER A 211 7.02 -12.81 16.68
N SER A 212 7.57 -11.64 16.98
CA SER A 212 8.46 -11.34 18.10
C SER A 212 7.99 -10.07 18.82
N ILE A 213 8.71 -9.66 19.87
CA ILE A 213 8.37 -8.50 20.69
C ILE A 213 8.18 -7.26 19.81
N VAL A 214 7.08 -6.54 20.04
CA VAL A 214 6.74 -5.36 19.24
C VAL A 214 7.63 -4.17 19.61
N GLN A 215 8.25 -3.55 18.61
CA GLN A 215 8.99 -2.30 18.76
C GLN A 215 8.02 -1.09 18.74
N LYS A 216 7.17 -0.97 19.77
CA LYS A 216 6.04 -0.02 19.80
C LYS A 216 6.44 1.42 19.45
N ALA A 217 7.54 1.92 20.05
CA ALA A 217 8.03 3.27 19.83
C ALA A 217 8.49 3.51 18.38
N ASN A 218 9.18 2.53 17.78
CA ASN A 218 9.67 2.65 16.40
C ASN A 218 8.49 2.65 15.41
N ILE A 219 7.52 1.74 15.58
CA ILE A 219 6.31 1.70 14.76
C ILE A 219 5.54 3.02 14.88
N ALA A 220 5.36 3.54 16.10
CA ALA A 220 4.67 4.81 16.33
C ALA A 220 5.38 5.98 15.63
N ALA A 221 6.71 6.08 15.75
CA ALA A 221 7.49 7.14 15.11
C ALA A 221 7.40 7.10 13.58
N VAL A 222 7.40 5.90 12.97
CA VAL A 222 7.24 5.75 11.51
C VAL A 222 5.85 6.21 11.07
N LEU A 223 4.80 5.82 11.80
CA LEU A 223 3.43 6.23 11.52
C LEU A 223 3.24 7.74 11.69
N GLU A 224 3.78 8.34 12.75
CA GLU A 224 3.68 9.78 13.02
C GLU A 224 4.34 10.59 11.90
N LYS A 225 5.54 10.20 11.50
CA LYS A 225 6.27 10.83 10.40
C LYS A 225 5.53 10.68 9.06
N ALA A 226 4.97 9.50 8.77
CA ALA A 226 4.32 9.21 7.51
C ALA A 226 2.94 9.88 7.39
N ALA A 227 2.13 9.82 8.45
CA ALA A 227 0.82 10.45 8.50
C ALA A 227 0.93 11.97 8.57
N GLY A 228 2.01 12.47 9.20
CA GLY A 228 2.12 13.87 9.58
C GLY A 228 1.13 14.24 10.69
N GLY A 229 0.41 13.29 11.29
CA GLY A 229 -0.59 13.49 12.33
C GLY A 229 -0.16 12.87 13.67
N ARG A 230 -1.01 13.01 14.68
CA ARG A 230 -0.77 12.39 16.00
C ARG A 230 -0.87 10.87 15.91
N VAL A 231 -0.14 10.19 16.79
CA VAL A 231 -0.20 8.73 16.97
C VAL A 231 -0.42 8.43 18.44
N GLU A 232 -1.35 7.53 18.74
CA GLU A 232 -1.68 7.09 20.09
C GLU A 232 -1.55 5.57 20.20
N ILE A 233 -0.69 5.12 21.10
CA ILE A 233 -0.60 3.70 21.47
C ILE A 233 -1.75 3.40 22.45
N LEU A 234 -2.64 2.51 22.05
CA LEU A 234 -3.84 2.14 22.82
C LEU A 234 -3.60 0.92 23.73
N SER A 235 -2.56 0.12 23.47
CA SER A 235 -2.13 -0.92 24.40
C SER A 235 -1.60 -0.27 25.69
N GLY A 236 -2.03 -0.74 26.87
CA GLY A 236 -1.60 -0.20 28.17
C GLY A 236 -0.10 -0.35 28.47
N PRO A 237 0.38 0.23 29.60
CA PRO A 237 1.74 -0.01 30.07
C PRO A 237 1.93 -1.51 30.34
N PRO A 238 3.09 -2.10 29.96
CA PRO A 238 3.23 -3.55 29.86
C PRO A 238 3.10 -4.23 31.24
N PRO A 239 2.35 -5.33 31.37
CA PRO A 239 2.84 -6.44 32.18
C PRO A 239 4.20 -6.86 31.61
N GLN A 240 5.19 -7.12 32.46
CA GLN A 240 6.52 -7.51 31.99
C GLN A 240 6.45 -8.74 31.07
N GLY A 241 6.96 -8.61 29.85
CA GLY A 241 7.29 -9.72 28.95
C GLY A 241 6.37 -9.91 27.74
N GLU A 242 6.95 -9.80 26.54
CA GLU A 242 6.50 -10.50 25.33
C GLU A 242 5.15 -10.13 24.68
N GLU A 243 4.68 -8.89 24.79
CA GLU A 243 3.54 -8.46 23.98
C GLU A 243 3.91 -8.44 22.49
N LYS A 244 3.42 -9.46 21.78
CA LYS A 244 3.42 -9.62 20.32
C LYS A 244 2.28 -8.86 19.64
N LEU A 245 1.44 -8.18 20.40
CA LEU A 245 0.27 -7.43 19.93
C LEU A 245 0.45 -5.94 20.23
N LEU A 246 0.10 -5.09 19.27
CA LEU A 246 0.08 -3.64 19.41
C LEU A 246 -1.24 -3.08 18.89
N SER A 247 -2.01 -2.49 19.80
CA SER A 247 -3.15 -1.65 19.45
C SER A 247 -2.67 -0.20 19.35
N ILE A 248 -2.87 0.41 18.19
CA ILE A 248 -2.39 1.76 17.88
C ILE A 248 -3.39 2.47 16.99
N LYS A 249 -3.49 3.79 17.10
CA LYS A 249 -4.23 4.61 16.12
C LYS A 249 -3.39 5.79 15.66
N PHE A 250 -3.59 6.22 14.43
CA PHE A 250 -2.95 7.41 13.88
C PHE A 250 -3.96 8.33 13.21
N GLU A 251 -3.65 9.62 13.22
CA GLU A 251 -4.50 10.69 12.71
C GLU A 251 -4.13 11.05 11.27
N ILE A 252 -5.14 11.21 10.43
CA ILE A 252 -5.07 11.85 9.11
C ILE A 252 -5.89 13.15 9.18
N SER A 253 -5.19 14.29 9.22
CA SER A 253 -5.83 15.60 9.33
C SER A 253 -6.18 16.19 7.97
N GLY A 254 -7.34 16.84 7.87
CA GLY A 254 -7.70 17.69 6.73
C GLY A 254 -8.12 16.94 5.46
N MET A 255 -8.41 15.65 5.54
CA MET A 255 -8.86 14.85 4.41
C MET A 255 -10.18 14.13 4.72
N PRO A 256 -11.18 14.19 3.83
CA PRO A 256 -12.39 13.42 4.01
C PRO A 256 -12.13 11.92 3.84
N VAL A 257 -12.88 11.08 4.56
CA VAL A 257 -12.90 9.62 4.30
C VAL A 257 -13.42 9.33 2.90
N GLU A 258 -14.46 10.07 2.50
CA GLU A 258 -15.18 9.85 1.26
C GLU A 258 -14.60 10.68 0.11
N ASN A 259 -14.41 10.02 -1.02
CA ASN A 259 -14.17 10.64 -2.31
C ASN A 259 -15.47 11.29 -2.80
N LYS A 260 -15.47 12.62 -2.95
CA LYS A 260 -16.63 13.39 -3.42
C LYS A 260 -16.79 13.44 -4.93
N GLN A 261 -15.79 12.97 -5.68
CA GLN A 261 -15.74 13.04 -7.15
C GLN A 261 -15.73 11.63 -7.76
N VAL A 262 -16.63 10.77 -7.27
CA VAL A 262 -16.70 9.38 -7.72
C VAL A 262 -17.19 9.31 -9.16
N LYS A 263 -16.49 8.54 -9.97
CA LYS A 263 -16.89 8.20 -11.34
C LYS A 263 -17.72 6.93 -11.32
N PRO A 264 -18.88 6.87 -11.99
CA PRO A 264 -19.65 5.64 -12.08
C PRO A 264 -18.88 4.59 -12.90
N VAL A 265 -19.07 3.32 -12.55
CA VAL A 265 -18.54 2.18 -13.29
C VAL A 265 -19.69 1.36 -13.87
N SER A 266 -19.63 1.06 -15.18
CA SER A 266 -20.69 0.36 -15.90
C SER A 266 -20.52 -1.16 -15.88
N ASP A 267 -19.29 -1.65 -16.06
CA ASP A 267 -18.94 -3.08 -15.89
C ASP A 267 -17.88 -3.20 -14.81
N LEU A 268 -18.34 -3.32 -13.56
CA LEU A 268 -17.45 -3.43 -12.41
C LEU A 268 -16.57 -4.68 -12.50
N ARG A 269 -17.09 -5.80 -13.01
CA ARG A 269 -16.37 -7.08 -13.02
C ARG A 269 -15.22 -7.05 -14.02
N GLU A 270 -15.46 -6.59 -15.24
CA GLU A 270 -14.41 -6.44 -16.25
C GLU A 270 -13.38 -5.39 -15.80
N PHE A 271 -13.85 -4.26 -15.25
CA PHE A 271 -12.97 -3.22 -14.72
C PHE A 271 -12.03 -3.75 -13.63
N VAL A 272 -12.57 -4.41 -12.59
CA VAL A 272 -11.78 -5.00 -11.50
C VAL A 272 -10.76 -6.00 -12.04
N LYS A 273 -11.17 -6.86 -12.98
CA LYS A 273 -10.28 -7.85 -13.61
C LYS A 273 -9.10 -7.18 -14.33
N MET A 274 -9.37 -6.17 -15.15
CA MET A 274 -8.31 -5.45 -15.88
C MET A 274 -7.31 -4.79 -14.92
N ILE A 275 -7.80 -4.13 -13.87
CA ILE A 275 -6.93 -3.46 -12.88
C ILE A 275 -6.13 -4.50 -12.08
N ALA A 276 -6.74 -5.64 -11.73
CA ALA A 276 -6.06 -6.72 -11.02
C ALA A 276 -4.91 -7.31 -11.86
N GLU A 277 -5.12 -7.53 -13.15
CA GLU A 277 -4.08 -7.99 -14.08
C GLU A 277 -2.96 -6.95 -14.24
N GLU A 278 -3.29 -5.66 -14.35
CA GLU A 278 -2.31 -4.58 -14.52
C GLU A 278 -1.44 -4.34 -13.26
N THR A 279 -1.95 -4.69 -12.07
CA THR A 279 -1.29 -4.43 -10.78
C THR A 279 -0.73 -5.68 -10.10
N ASP A 280 -0.77 -6.83 -10.78
CA ASP A 280 -0.32 -8.13 -10.26
C ASP A 280 -1.02 -8.51 -8.94
N VAL A 281 -2.35 -8.36 -8.95
CA VAL A 281 -3.22 -8.67 -7.81
C VAL A 281 -4.07 -9.90 -8.11
N ALA A 282 -4.05 -10.89 -7.23
CA ALA A 282 -4.90 -12.08 -7.34
C ALA A 282 -6.11 -11.95 -6.41
N ILE A 283 -7.32 -11.89 -6.98
CA ILE A 283 -8.57 -11.89 -6.23
C ILE A 283 -9.02 -13.34 -6.06
N SER A 284 -9.10 -13.82 -4.82
CA SER A 284 -9.49 -15.19 -4.50
C SER A 284 -10.97 -15.36 -4.22
N ASP A 285 -11.62 -14.32 -3.68
CA ASP A 285 -13.05 -14.34 -3.37
C ASP A 285 -13.64 -12.92 -3.38
N THR A 286 -14.95 -12.84 -3.59
CA THR A 286 -15.72 -11.59 -3.64
C THR A 286 -17.08 -11.78 -2.98
N GLU A 287 -17.37 -10.98 -1.96
CA GLU A 287 -18.67 -10.87 -1.29
C GLU A 287 -19.34 -9.56 -1.70
N GLU A 288 -20.46 -9.61 -2.39
CA GLU A 288 -21.26 -8.43 -2.76
C GLU A 288 -22.53 -8.34 -1.91
N ARG A 289 -22.82 -7.15 -1.38
CA ARG A 289 -24.09 -6.85 -0.72
C ARG A 289 -24.99 -6.05 -1.66
N ASP A 290 -26.31 -6.15 -1.46
CA ASP A 290 -27.29 -5.43 -2.26
C ASP A 290 -26.99 -3.92 -2.28
N ALA A 291 -27.11 -3.32 -3.46
CA ALA A 291 -26.81 -1.91 -3.62
C ALA A 291 -27.88 -1.05 -2.93
N GLU A 292 -27.48 -0.30 -1.92
CA GLU A 292 -28.31 0.72 -1.28
C GLU A 292 -27.96 2.09 -1.85
N ASN A 293 -28.95 2.85 -2.31
CA ASN A 293 -28.74 4.19 -2.90
C ASN A 293 -27.71 4.23 -4.05
N LYS A 294 -27.69 3.20 -4.91
CA LYS A 294 -26.70 3.00 -5.98
C LYS A 294 -25.25 2.81 -5.49
N ILE A 295 -25.05 2.55 -4.21
CA ILE A 295 -23.74 2.22 -3.66
C ILE A 295 -23.68 0.71 -3.47
N LEU A 296 -22.76 0.07 -4.19
CA LEU A 296 -22.48 -1.36 -4.04
C LEU A 296 -21.36 -1.56 -3.02
N ASP A 297 -21.65 -2.28 -1.94
CA ASP A 297 -20.65 -2.70 -0.95
C ASP A 297 -20.08 -4.06 -1.36
N THR A 298 -18.80 -4.05 -1.74
CA THR A 298 -18.09 -5.24 -2.18
C THR A 298 -16.88 -5.47 -1.30
N THR A 299 -16.72 -6.69 -0.81
CA THR A 299 -15.55 -7.13 -0.08
C THR A 299 -14.76 -8.15 -0.87
N TYR A 300 -13.47 -7.89 -1.08
CA TYR A 300 -12.55 -8.76 -1.82
C TYR A 300 -11.60 -9.45 -0.86
N GLU A 301 -11.34 -10.75 -1.10
CA GLU A 301 -10.15 -11.42 -0.62
C GLU A 301 -9.07 -11.36 -1.70
N ILE A 302 -7.93 -10.78 -1.34
CA ILE A 302 -6.85 -10.44 -2.26
C ILE A 302 -5.53 -11.06 -1.77
N ALA A 303 -4.81 -11.73 -2.67
CA ALA A 303 -3.43 -12.16 -2.48
C ALA A 303 -2.48 -11.29 -3.30
N VAL A 304 -1.44 -10.74 -2.66
CA VAL A 304 -0.39 -9.94 -3.31
C VAL A 304 0.99 -10.32 -2.81
N ARG A 305 2.02 -10.15 -3.65
CA ARG A 305 3.42 -10.38 -3.25
C ARG A 305 3.92 -9.33 -2.28
N ASP A 306 3.50 -8.08 -2.48
CA ASP A 306 3.86 -6.96 -1.64
C ASP A 306 2.69 -5.97 -1.51
N PHE A 307 2.76 -5.13 -0.48
CA PHE A 307 1.70 -4.15 -0.22
C PHE A 307 1.70 -3.00 -1.24
N LYS A 308 2.81 -2.79 -1.98
CA LYS A 308 2.87 -1.76 -3.02
C LYS A 308 1.90 -2.11 -4.16
N SER A 309 1.86 -3.37 -4.61
CA SER A 309 0.89 -3.85 -5.60
C SER A 309 -0.56 -3.66 -5.14
N LEU A 310 -0.86 -4.00 -3.87
CA LEU A 310 -2.19 -3.75 -3.31
C LEU A 310 -2.54 -2.26 -3.30
N ASN A 311 -1.61 -1.40 -2.88
CA ASN A 311 -1.86 0.04 -2.85
C ASN A 311 -1.99 0.63 -4.27
N ASP A 312 -1.26 0.11 -5.26
CA ASP A 312 -1.41 0.47 -6.68
C ASP A 312 -2.81 0.09 -7.20
N PHE A 313 -3.29 -1.11 -6.87
CA PHE A 313 -4.65 -1.55 -7.16
C PHE A 313 -5.68 -0.61 -6.54
N LEU A 314 -5.61 -0.37 -5.22
CA LEU A 314 -6.54 0.50 -4.51
C LEU A 314 -6.54 1.93 -5.08
N ARG A 315 -5.38 2.45 -5.47
CA ARG A 315 -5.24 3.78 -6.06
C ARG A 315 -5.95 3.91 -7.41
N LYS A 316 -6.01 2.83 -8.20
CA LYS A 316 -6.71 2.81 -9.49
C LYS A 316 -8.22 2.59 -9.33
N MET A 317 -8.62 1.87 -8.27
CA MET A 317 -10.03 1.65 -7.95
C MET A 317 -10.67 2.86 -7.26
N SER A 318 -9.91 3.63 -6.47
CA SER A 318 -10.44 4.72 -5.65
C SER A 318 -11.22 5.82 -6.37
N PRO A 319 -10.93 6.19 -7.64
CA PRO A 319 -11.74 7.18 -8.35
C PRO A 319 -13.17 6.71 -8.62
N TYR A 320 -13.44 5.41 -8.53
CA TYR A 320 -14.73 4.76 -8.81
C TYR A 320 -15.44 4.30 -7.53
N ALA A 321 -14.83 4.52 -6.37
CA ALA A 321 -15.40 4.21 -5.07
C ALA A 321 -15.59 5.48 -4.23
N HIS A 322 -16.67 5.52 -3.44
CA HIS A 322 -16.89 6.53 -2.40
C HIS A 322 -15.85 6.44 -1.32
N LYS A 323 -15.52 5.23 -0.88
CA LYS A 323 -14.46 4.96 0.08
C LYS A 323 -14.00 3.52 -0.05
N PHE A 324 -12.86 3.22 0.55
CA PHE A 324 -12.41 1.85 0.71
C PHE A 324 -11.63 1.71 2.01
N ARG A 325 -11.51 0.48 2.47
CA ARG A 325 -10.72 0.14 3.65
C ARG A 325 -10.11 -1.24 3.49
N VAL A 326 -8.83 -1.34 3.81
CA VAL A 326 -8.20 -2.63 4.06
C VAL A 326 -8.65 -3.09 5.45
N ILE A 327 -9.43 -4.16 5.55
CA ILE A 327 -9.92 -4.70 6.83
C ILE A 327 -8.82 -5.48 7.53
N SER A 328 -8.09 -6.30 6.77
CA SER A 328 -6.99 -7.08 7.33
C SER A 328 -5.91 -7.37 6.30
N LEU A 329 -4.69 -7.57 6.79
CA LEU A 329 -3.50 -8.03 6.10
C LEU A 329 -2.92 -9.17 6.93
N LYS A 330 -2.69 -10.35 6.36
CA LYS A 330 -2.10 -11.51 7.04
C LYS A 330 -1.04 -12.13 6.14
N LEU A 331 0.16 -12.35 6.69
CA LEU A 331 1.20 -13.08 5.98
C LEU A 331 0.78 -14.54 5.78
N ALA A 332 1.01 -15.05 4.57
CA ALA A 332 0.80 -16.45 4.24
C ALA A 332 1.94 -16.97 3.37
N TYR A 333 2.15 -18.28 3.40
CA TYR A 333 2.97 -18.97 2.40
C TYR A 333 2.10 -19.39 1.22
N ILE A 334 2.67 -19.36 0.03
CA ILE A 334 2.09 -20.06 -1.12
C ILE A 334 2.24 -21.56 -0.88
N THR A 335 1.15 -22.33 -0.99
CA THR A 335 1.17 -23.79 -0.79
C THR A 335 2.23 -24.43 -1.70
N GLY A 336 3.12 -25.23 -1.10
CA GLY A 336 4.22 -25.88 -1.82
C GLY A 336 5.43 -24.98 -2.10
N SER A 337 5.49 -23.78 -1.54
CA SER A 337 6.57 -22.81 -1.71
C SER A 337 6.94 -22.13 -0.38
N GLN A 338 8.15 -21.55 -0.30
CA GLN A 338 8.59 -20.68 0.81
C GLN A 338 8.36 -19.20 0.53
N THR A 339 7.73 -18.86 -0.60
CA THR A 339 7.38 -17.49 -0.96
C THR A 339 6.28 -16.98 -0.03
N VAL A 340 6.57 -15.86 0.61
CA VAL A 340 5.64 -15.15 1.48
C VAL A 340 4.81 -14.17 0.64
N ILE A 341 3.52 -14.13 0.91
CA ILE A 341 2.55 -13.19 0.32
C ILE A 341 1.71 -12.54 1.42
N TRP A 342 1.04 -11.45 1.07
CA TRP A 342 -0.03 -10.87 1.89
C TRP A 342 -1.38 -11.37 1.40
N ARG A 343 -2.15 -11.99 2.30
CA ARG A 343 -3.60 -12.19 2.13
C ARG A 343 -4.33 -11.03 2.81
N SER A 344 -5.21 -10.38 2.06
CA SER A 344 -5.82 -9.13 2.45
C SER A 344 -7.33 -9.23 2.28
N LYS A 345 -8.09 -8.71 3.24
CA LYS A 345 -9.54 -8.48 3.07
C LYS A 345 -9.76 -7.00 2.89
N VAL A 346 -10.39 -6.60 1.78
CA VAL A 346 -10.58 -5.19 1.39
C VAL A 346 -12.04 -4.94 1.12
N GLN A 347 -12.59 -3.89 1.72
CA GLN A 347 -13.96 -3.44 1.49
C GLN A 347 -13.97 -2.18 0.63
N MET A 348 -14.82 -2.14 -0.39
CA MET A 348 -14.96 -1.02 -1.32
C MET A 348 -16.44 -0.69 -1.54
N PHE A 349 -16.74 0.60 -1.66
CA PHE A 349 -18.10 1.11 -1.83
C PHE A 349 -18.22 1.82 -3.18
N TYR A 350 -18.65 1.09 -4.22
CA TYR A 350 -18.68 1.59 -5.60
C TYR A 350 -19.91 2.43 -5.90
N GLN A 351 -19.74 3.47 -6.73
CA GLN A 351 -20.86 4.17 -7.34
C GLN A 351 -21.29 3.41 -8.61
N MET A 352 -22.45 2.77 -8.56
CA MET A 352 -23.05 2.15 -9.74
C MET A 352 -23.69 3.24 -10.63
N SER A 353 -23.63 3.05 -11.96
CA SER A 353 -24.25 3.93 -12.96
C SER A 353 -25.78 3.97 -12.84
#